data_AF-A0A926F9I1-F1
#
_entry.id   AF-A0A926F9I1-F1
#
_cell.length_a   1.000
_cell.length_b   1.000
_cell.length_c   1.000
_cell.angle_alpha   90.00
_cell.angle_beta   90.00
_cell.angle_gamma   90.00
#
_symmetry.space_group_name_H-M   'P 1'
#
loop_
_entity.id
_entity.type
_entity.pdbx_description
1 polymer ?
#
loop_
_entity_poly.entity_id
_entity_poly.type
_entity_poly.pdbx_seq_one_letter_code
_entity_poly.pdbx_strand_id
1 'polypeptide(L)'
;MERLKSIKRPPLKDKLKKYRDTFELVSKNESNRMYCYRRTTPEGIVYFEVFRSNLDKDENGEVYESYPSTSQFGDTAWCIRDSEHAQKKIQKYMQMP
;
A
#
# COMPACT_ATOMS: atom_id res chain seq x y z
N MET A 1 -19.04 -16.89 20.16
CA MET A 1 -18.56 -15.96 19.10
C MET A 1 -17.06 -15.81 19.26
N GLU A 2 -16.29 -16.58 18.51
CA GLU A 2 -14.84 -16.36 18.44
C GLU A 2 -14.62 -14.94 17.91
N ARG A 3 -14.08 -14.06 18.77
CA ARG A 3 -13.60 -12.75 18.34
C ARG A 3 -12.57 -13.03 17.25
N LEU A 4 -12.92 -12.79 15.99
CA LEU A 4 -11.98 -12.78 14.87
C LEU A 4 -10.77 -11.99 15.34
N LYS A 5 -9.67 -12.70 15.65
CA LYS A 5 -8.41 -12.07 16.04
C LYS A 5 -8.14 -11.03 14.97
N SER A 6 -8.12 -9.75 15.34
CA SER A 6 -7.78 -8.66 14.41
C SER A 6 -6.50 -9.08 13.72
N ILE A 7 -6.59 -9.42 12.43
CA ILE A 7 -5.44 -9.87 11.65
C ILE A 7 -4.51 -8.65 11.60
N LYS A 8 -3.52 -8.62 12.50
CA LYS A 8 -2.55 -7.53 12.58
C LYS A 8 -1.83 -7.47 11.24
N ARG A 9 -1.88 -6.31 10.59
CA ARG A 9 -1.20 -6.12 9.32
C ARG A 9 0.28 -5.99 9.61
N PRO A 10 1.15 -6.66 8.84
CA PRO A 10 2.58 -6.49 9.03
C PRO A 10 2.98 -5.03 8.73
N PRO A 11 4.08 -4.57 9.35
CA PRO A 11 4.64 -3.27 9.01
C PRO A 11 5.05 -3.21 7.53
N LEU A 12 4.99 -2.01 6.96
CA LEU A 12 5.44 -1.76 5.59
C LEU A 12 6.94 -2.00 5.46
N LYS A 13 7.34 -2.71 4.39
CA LYS A 13 8.73 -3.05 4.05
C LYS A 13 9.01 -2.70 2.60
N ASP A 14 10.27 -2.51 2.23
CA ASP A 14 10.66 -2.19 0.84
C ASP A 14 10.21 -3.24 -0.16
N LYS A 15 10.25 -4.53 0.23
CA LYS A 15 9.78 -5.63 -0.61
C LYS A 15 8.90 -6.57 0.20
N LEU A 16 7.76 -6.93 -0.38
CA LEU A 16 6.86 -7.93 0.20
C LEU A 16 6.23 -8.79 -0.89
N LYS A 17 5.86 -10.03 -0.52
CA LYS A 17 5.18 -10.97 -1.41
C LYS A 17 3.81 -11.29 -0.83
N LYS A 18 2.75 -11.12 -1.62
CA LYS A 18 1.37 -11.36 -1.18
C LYS A 18 0.58 -12.02 -2.30
N TYR A 19 -0.09 -13.13 -2.01
CA TYR A 19 -0.89 -13.88 -3.01
C TYR A 19 -0.15 -14.19 -4.32
N ARG A 20 1.17 -14.45 -4.24
CA ARG A 20 2.10 -14.67 -5.36
C ARG A 20 2.53 -13.41 -6.13
N ASP A 21 1.90 -12.28 -5.89
CA ASP A 21 2.34 -10.99 -6.41
C ASP A 21 3.56 -10.48 -5.63
N THR A 22 4.45 -9.78 -6.33
CA THR A 22 5.62 -9.12 -5.75
C THR A 22 5.36 -7.63 -5.67
N PHE A 23 5.59 -7.05 -4.50
CA PHE A 23 5.43 -5.63 -4.23
C PHE A 23 6.80 -5.04 -3.89
N GLU A 24 7.16 -3.96 -4.58
CA GLU A 24 8.41 -3.24 -4.38
C GLU A 24 8.12 -1.75 -4.15
N LEU A 25 8.68 -1.18 -3.11
CA LEU A 25 8.54 0.24 -2.81
C LEU A 25 9.24 1.06 -3.89
N VAL A 26 8.49 1.96 -4.52
CA VAL A 26 8.99 2.87 -5.56
C VAL A 26 9.24 4.25 -5.00
N SER A 27 8.30 4.73 -4.17
CA SER A 27 8.37 6.07 -3.59
C SER A 27 7.60 6.12 -2.28
N LYS A 28 8.13 6.88 -1.34
CA LYS A 28 7.50 7.22 -0.06
C LYS A 28 7.55 8.74 0.10
N ASN A 29 6.43 9.34 0.46
CA ASN A 29 6.39 10.71 0.95
C ASN A 29 6.21 10.66 2.48
N GLU A 30 7.27 11.00 3.21
CA GLU A 30 7.29 10.90 4.66
C GLU A 30 6.41 11.95 5.33
N SER A 31 6.19 13.11 4.70
CA SER A 31 5.40 14.20 5.26
C SER A 31 3.90 13.87 5.34
N ASN A 32 3.36 13.17 4.34
CA ASN A 32 1.93 12.80 4.30
C ASN A 32 1.68 11.28 4.39
N ARG A 33 2.74 10.49 4.63
CA ARG A 33 2.72 9.02 4.73
C ARG A 33 2.14 8.35 3.48
N MET A 34 2.31 8.96 2.30
CA MET A 34 1.93 8.34 1.04
C MET A 34 3.00 7.36 0.58
N TYR A 35 2.56 6.18 0.15
CA TYR A 35 3.38 5.11 -0.38
C TYR A 35 2.97 4.83 -1.82
N CYS A 36 3.94 4.51 -2.65
CA CYS A 36 3.75 3.95 -3.98
C CYS A 36 4.50 2.63 -4.08
N TYR A 37 3.76 1.52 -4.16
CA TYR A 37 4.32 0.20 -4.42
C TYR A 37 4.11 -0.21 -5.87
N ARG A 38 5.14 -0.74 -6.51
CA ARG A 38 5.03 -1.49 -7.76
C ARG A 38 4.64 -2.92 -7.45
N ARG A 39 3.44 -3.32 -7.85
CA ARG A 39 2.94 -4.68 -7.79
C ARG A 39 3.13 -5.36 -9.14
N THR A 40 3.79 -6.51 -9.15
CA THR A 40 3.97 -7.35 -10.35
C THR A 40 3.26 -8.67 -10.13
N THR A 41 2.31 -9.00 -11.01
CA THR A 41 1.63 -10.30 -10.99
C THR A 41 2.53 -11.40 -11.56
N PRO A 42 2.25 -12.68 -11.27
CA PRO A 42 2.96 -13.81 -11.88
C PRO A 42 2.91 -13.80 -13.42
N GLU A 43 1.86 -13.21 -14.00
CA GLU A 43 1.67 -13.05 -15.45
C GLU A 43 2.49 -11.89 -16.03
N GLY A 44 3.25 -11.16 -15.20
CA GLY A 44 4.06 -10.02 -15.62
C GLY A 44 3.28 -8.70 -15.74
N ILE A 45 2.02 -8.67 -15.28
CA ILE A 45 1.22 -7.43 -15.30
C ILE A 45 1.67 -6.53 -14.16
N VAL A 46 1.95 -5.27 -14.48
CA VAL A 46 2.43 -4.27 -13.52
C VAL A 46 1.31 -3.32 -13.14
N TYR A 47 1.16 -3.11 -11.82
CA TYR A 47 0.30 -2.12 -11.20
C TYR A 47 1.12 -1.27 -10.23
N PHE A 48 0.67 -0.05 -9.99
CA PHE A 48 1.15 0.82 -8.93
C PHE A 48 0.05 1.01 -7.90
N GLU A 49 0.30 0.58 -6.68
CA GLU A 49 -0.58 0.79 -5.54
C GLU A 49 -0.13 2.04 -4.79
N VAL A 50 -0.94 3.10 -4.84
CA VAL A 50 -0.66 4.41 -4.24
C VAL A 50 -1.65 4.66 -3.12
N PHE A 51 -1.18 4.86 -1.89
CA PHE A 51 -2.04 4.96 -0.72
C PHE A 51 -1.39 5.70 0.44
N ARG A 52 -2.22 6.22 1.35
CA ARG A 52 -1.77 6.70 2.67
C ARG A 52 -1.65 5.51 3.63
N SER A 53 -0.52 5.39 4.33
CA SER A 53 -0.34 4.33 5.34
C SER A 53 -1.30 4.51 6.50
N ASN A 54 -1.72 3.39 7.09
CA ASN A 54 -2.43 3.41 8.37
C ASN A 54 -1.42 3.44 9.51
N LEU A 55 -1.82 3.99 10.66
CA LEU A 55 -1.06 3.86 11.90
C LEU A 55 -1.73 2.81 12.76
N ASP A 56 -1.09 1.65 12.86
CA ASP A 56 -1.51 0.55 13.72
C ASP A 56 -0.61 0.48 14.96
N LYS A 57 -1.08 -0.24 15.99
CA LYS A 57 -0.32 -0.49 17.22
C LYS A 57 0.00 -1.97 17.35
N ASP A 58 1.23 -2.29 17.74
CA ASP A 58 1.65 -3.66 17.99
C ASP A 58 1.12 -4.16 19.36
N GLU A 59 1.57 -5.32 19.83
CA GLU A 59 1.17 -5.87 21.13
C GLU A 59 1.76 -5.08 22.32
N ASN A 60 2.91 -4.43 22.11
CA ASN A 60 3.59 -3.57 23.06
C ASN A 60 3.07 -2.12 23.03
N GLY A 61 2.21 -1.77 22.07
CA GLY A 61 1.64 -0.43 21.91
C GLY A 61 2.49 0.53 21.07
N GLU A 62 3.58 0.05 20.46
CA GLU A 62 4.40 0.77 19.52
C GLU A 62 3.62 1.01 18.22
N VAL A 63 3.68 2.26 17.73
CA VAL A 63 2.98 2.67 16.53
C VAL A 63 3.81 2.32 15.30
N TYR A 64 3.19 1.68 14.30
CA TYR A 64 3.85 1.37 13.03
C TYR A 64 2.94 1.69 11.83
N GLU A 65 3.58 1.93 10.69
CA GLU A 65 2.91 2.17 9.42
C GLU A 65 2.51 0.84 8.77
N SER A 66 1.22 0.71 8.41
CA SER A 66 0.65 -0.53 7.88
C SER A 66 -0.05 -0.32 6.53
N TYR A 67 -0.20 -1.43 5.80
CA TYR A 67 -0.89 -1.46 4.51
C TYR A 67 -2.38 -1.09 4.64
N PRO A 68 -2.97 -0.43 3.64
CA PRO A 68 -4.40 -0.15 3.61
C PRO A 68 -5.24 -1.44 3.69
N SER A 69 -6.41 -1.29 4.29
CA SER A 69 -7.47 -2.30 4.22
C SER A 69 -8.01 -2.40 2.79
N THR A 70 -8.61 -3.53 2.45
CA THR A 70 -9.28 -3.71 1.15
C THR A 70 -10.37 -2.66 0.92
N SER A 71 -11.06 -2.22 1.98
CA SER A 71 -12.12 -1.19 1.91
C SER A 71 -11.60 0.22 1.59
N GLN A 72 -10.30 0.49 1.75
CA GLN A 72 -9.69 1.78 1.39
C GLN A 72 -9.40 1.89 -0.11
N PHE A 73 -9.37 0.77 -0.83
CA PHE A 73 -9.14 0.78 -2.28
C PHE A 73 -10.35 1.34 -3.02
N GLY A 74 -10.11 2.36 -3.84
CA GLY A 74 -11.14 3.14 -4.54
C GLY A 74 -11.54 4.43 -3.81
N ASP A 75 -11.02 4.67 -2.61
CA ASP A 75 -11.30 5.86 -1.80
C ASP A 75 -10.01 6.60 -1.43
N THR A 76 -9.18 6.00 -0.56
CA THR A 76 -7.89 6.54 -0.09
C THR A 76 -6.67 5.78 -0.60
N ALA A 77 -6.89 4.64 -1.25
CA ALA A 77 -5.88 3.82 -1.91
C ALA A 77 -6.26 3.57 -3.37
N TRP A 78 -5.29 3.61 -4.28
CA TRP A 78 -5.51 3.50 -5.72
C TRP A 78 -4.63 2.42 -6.31
N CYS A 79 -5.22 1.56 -7.15
CA CYS A 79 -4.48 0.60 -7.97
C CYS A 79 -4.46 1.10 -9.42
N ILE A 80 -3.29 1.46 -9.91
CA ILE A 80 -3.08 2.11 -11.20
C ILE A 80 -2.32 1.14 -12.10
N ARG A 81 -2.94 0.65 -13.17
CA ARG A 81 -2.26 -0.20 -14.14
C ARG A 81 -1.17 0.59 -14.86
N ASP A 82 -0.02 -0.04 -15.07
CA ASP A 82 1.06 0.52 -15.88
C ASP A 82 0.55 0.82 -17.30
N SER A 83 0.64 2.10 -17.67
CA SER A 83 0.08 2.68 -18.89
C SER A 83 0.74 4.04 -19.13
N GLU A 84 0.60 4.61 -20.34
CA GLU A 84 1.25 5.88 -20.72
C GLU A 84 1.01 7.03 -19.72
N HIS A 85 -0.15 7.06 -19.06
CA HIS A 85 -0.51 8.10 -18.09
C HIS A 85 -0.35 7.69 -16.62
N ALA A 86 0.21 6.51 -16.32
CA ALA A 86 0.33 6.00 -14.96
C ALA A 86 1.17 6.93 -14.07
N GLN A 87 2.34 7.37 -14.54
CA GLN A 87 3.25 8.24 -13.78
C GLN A 87 2.58 9.56 -13.36
N LYS A 88 1.84 10.20 -14.29
CA LYS A 88 1.11 11.44 -14.00
C LYS A 88 0.02 11.23 -12.93
N LYS A 89 -0.67 10.09 -12.96
CA LYS A 89 -1.67 9.73 -11.94
C LYS A 89 -1.00 9.48 -10.59
N ILE A 90 0.08 8.69 -10.55
CA ILE A 90 0.85 8.41 -9.33
C ILE A 90 1.32 9.69 -8.68
N GLN A 91 1.96 10.58 -9.45
CA GLN A 91 2.46 11.86 -8.95
C GLN A 91 1.33 12.74 -8.38
N LYS A 92 0.16 12.76 -9.02
CA LYS A 92 -1.02 13.48 -8.52
C LYS A 92 -1.49 12.90 -7.19
N TYR A 93 -1.61 11.58 -7.07
CA TYR A 93 -2.09 10.93 -5.86
C TYR A 93 -1.09 11.04 -4.70
N MET A 94 0.22 10.90 -4.95
CA MET A 94 1.28 11.05 -3.94
C MET A 94 1.31 12.41 -3.24
N GLN A 95 0.72 13.44 -3.87
CA GLN A 95 0.64 14.81 -3.35
C GLN A 95 -0.71 15.13 -2.69
N MET A 96 -1.64 14.18 -2.62
CA MET A 96 -2.93 14.45 -1.99
C MET A 96 -2.76 14.75 -0.48
N PRO A 97 -3.49 15.77 0.03
CA PRO A 97 -3.42 16.19 1.43
C PRO A 97 -4.01 15.17 2.39
#